data_AF-A0A816HQD2-F1
#
_entry.id   AF-A0A816HQD2-F1
#
_cell.length_a   1.000
_cell.length_b   1.000
_cell.length_c   1.000
_cell.angle_alpha   90.00
_cell.angle_beta   90.00
_cell.angle_gamma   90.00
#
_symmetry.space_group_name_H-M   'P 1'
#
loop_
_entity.id
_entity.type
_entity.pdbx_description
1 polymer ?
#
loop_
_entity_poly.entity_id
_entity_poly.type
_entity_poly.pdbx_seq_one_letter_code
_entity_poly.pdbx_strand_id
1 'polypeptide(L)'
;MLLSTRDAQRERRASYIFAAAAAERLSLAGTDNASFQADSISNGHRSSIISGVQSQAQIQPPQLSTIADVAADEPTNDQTKRPTSPQKKRHHWKMTYYFYIHMGWFLISSLLGGLIVWLIENYSSSRNLQIKVEYIDAWFVSSSSVCSCGLTTLDFAKLSQASQIILMFFTFISGVTISTLPALVVKAQTHRRVEGVTVDDDHGELEDENDDELPTINIRRERNLPEHIRNRLATLPNARQLRYRAYITCIVLILATCFTIYTIMFFAIGGWIQTHYISEQLLQGNSTVNPWYISLIVTVTGFNQNGLSPFSDGLSRFVFDVYLNIFVMILVMSGTSLFPFILRNVVMLVRYLSPWRHKVIFDYILLNNHRLSTLLFPAVQTRIYLFVTVLLYIIGVSISLIL
;
A
#
# COMPACT_ATOMS: atom_id res chain seq x y z
N MET A 1 2.41 -20.03 17.80
CA MET A 1 1.46 -20.92 17.08
C MET A 1 1.91 -20.97 15.62
N LEU A 2 2.50 -22.09 15.17
CA LEU A 2 3.06 -22.22 13.82
C LEU A 2 1.95 -22.62 12.84
N LEU A 3 1.61 -21.74 11.89
CA LEU A 3 0.76 -22.08 10.76
C LEU A 3 1.51 -23.07 9.85
N SER A 4 0.89 -24.21 9.53
CA SER A 4 1.53 -25.23 8.70
C SER A 4 1.78 -24.69 7.29
N THR A 5 2.94 -25.01 6.73
CA THR A 5 3.24 -24.75 5.30
C THR A 5 2.19 -25.36 4.38
N ARG A 6 1.55 -26.47 4.80
CA ARG A 6 0.46 -27.14 4.09
C ARG A 6 -0.81 -26.30 4.00
N ASP A 7 -1.15 -25.52 5.02
CA ASP A 7 -2.32 -24.65 5.02
C ASP A 7 -2.06 -23.40 4.16
N ALA A 8 -0.88 -22.80 4.29
CA ALA A 8 -0.44 -21.72 3.39
C ALA A 8 -0.40 -22.18 1.91
N GLN A 9 -0.04 -23.44 1.63
CA GLN A 9 -0.16 -24.01 0.28
C GLN A 9 -1.61 -24.28 -0.14
N ARG A 10 -2.49 -24.70 0.78
CA ARG A 10 -3.94 -24.84 0.52
C ARG A 10 -4.57 -23.50 0.15
N GLU A 11 -4.24 -22.42 0.87
CA GLU A 11 -4.70 -21.07 0.57
C GLU A 11 -4.12 -20.52 -0.74
N ARG A 12 -2.85 -20.81 -1.07
CA ARG A 12 -2.27 -20.51 -2.41
C ARG A 12 -3.04 -21.24 -3.52
N ARG A 13 -3.40 -22.52 -3.35
CA ARG A 13 -4.19 -23.29 -4.33
C ARG A 13 -5.62 -22.74 -4.44
N ALA A 14 -6.27 -22.43 -3.31
CA ALA A 14 -7.59 -21.81 -3.30
C ALA A 14 -7.60 -20.46 -4.01
N SER A 15 -6.66 -19.56 -3.70
CA SER A 15 -6.57 -18.23 -4.33
C SER A 15 -6.27 -18.30 -5.84
N TYR A 16 -5.48 -19.26 -6.33
CA TYR A 16 -5.35 -19.50 -7.77
C TYR A 16 -6.64 -20.03 -8.41
N ILE A 17 -7.34 -20.97 -7.77
CA ILE A 17 -8.61 -21.52 -8.28
C ILE A 17 -9.70 -20.43 -8.28
N PHE A 18 -9.79 -19.61 -7.24
CA PHE A 18 -10.72 -18.49 -7.16
C PHE A 18 -10.33 -17.32 -8.09
N ALA A 19 -9.04 -17.11 -8.39
CA ALA A 19 -8.64 -16.14 -9.42
C ALA A 19 -9.04 -16.61 -10.82
N ALA A 20 -8.88 -17.90 -11.13
CA ALA A 20 -9.36 -18.50 -12.38
C ALA A 20 -10.90 -18.44 -12.47
N ALA A 21 -11.62 -18.89 -11.43
CA ALA A 21 -13.07 -18.83 -11.37
C ALA A 21 -13.63 -17.39 -11.36
N ALA A 22 -12.86 -16.40 -10.87
CA ALA A 22 -13.20 -15.00 -11.00
C ALA A 22 -13.03 -14.52 -12.45
N ALA A 23 -11.94 -14.88 -13.14
CA ALA A 23 -11.75 -14.58 -14.55
C ALA A 23 -12.83 -15.23 -15.45
N GLU A 24 -13.25 -16.45 -15.11
CA GLU A 24 -14.32 -17.21 -15.76
C GLU A 24 -15.71 -16.60 -15.52
N ARG A 25 -16.04 -16.22 -14.27
CA ARG A 25 -17.26 -15.45 -13.97
C ARG A 25 -17.24 -14.06 -14.62
N LEU A 26 -16.06 -13.46 -14.80
CA LEU A 26 -15.90 -12.19 -15.53
C LEU A 26 -15.98 -12.36 -17.05
N SER A 27 -15.74 -13.54 -17.63
CA SER A 27 -16.10 -13.80 -19.03
C SER A 27 -17.60 -14.05 -19.20
N LEU A 28 -18.22 -14.81 -18.30
CA LEU A 28 -19.67 -15.09 -18.34
C LEU A 28 -20.51 -13.82 -18.13
N ALA A 29 -20.11 -12.94 -17.20
CA ALA A 29 -20.79 -11.65 -16.98
C ALA A 29 -20.50 -10.58 -18.07
N GLY A 30 -19.98 -10.98 -19.23
CA GLY A 30 -19.53 -10.08 -20.29
C GLY A 30 -20.19 -10.24 -21.67
N THR A 31 -20.98 -11.30 -21.90
CA THR A 31 -21.55 -11.59 -23.24
C THR A 31 -22.94 -12.24 -23.18
N ASP A 32 -23.97 -11.43 -22.99
CA ASP A 32 -25.34 -11.69 -23.46
C ASP A 32 -25.84 -10.42 -24.17
N ASN A 33 -25.46 -10.26 -25.45
CA ASN A 33 -25.89 -9.14 -26.30
C ASN A 33 -25.57 -9.41 -27.79
N ALA A 34 -26.07 -10.53 -28.33
CA ALA A 34 -26.02 -10.85 -29.76
C ALA A 34 -27.11 -11.88 -30.13
N SER A 35 -28.38 -11.49 -29.99
CA SER A 35 -29.50 -12.22 -30.56
C SER A 35 -30.40 -11.28 -31.37
N PHE A 36 -31.16 -11.86 -32.30
CA PHE A 36 -32.17 -11.26 -33.17
C PHE A 36 -31.74 -10.55 -34.48
N GLN A 37 -32.14 -11.18 -35.60
CA GLN A 37 -32.40 -10.64 -36.96
C GLN A 37 -31.22 -10.09 -37.80
N ALA A 38 -31.22 -10.18 -39.14
CA ALA A 38 -32.25 -10.62 -40.11
C ALA A 38 -31.69 -11.51 -41.26
N ASP A 39 -32.59 -12.02 -42.11
CA ASP A 39 -32.37 -13.07 -43.13
C ASP A 39 -31.91 -12.62 -44.54
N SER A 40 -31.63 -13.63 -45.40
CA SER A 40 -31.56 -13.60 -46.90
C SER A 40 -30.27 -13.04 -47.53
N ILE A 41 -29.83 -13.39 -48.77
CA ILE A 41 -30.45 -14.04 -49.95
C ILE A 41 -29.58 -15.22 -50.52
N SER A 42 -30.17 -16.02 -51.40
CA SER A 42 -29.80 -17.33 -51.99
C SER A 42 -28.66 -17.44 -53.03
N ASN A 43 -28.20 -18.70 -53.24
CA ASN A 43 -27.82 -19.39 -54.51
C ASN A 43 -26.67 -18.87 -55.41
N GLY A 44 -25.91 -19.79 -56.07
CA GLY A 44 -25.08 -19.34 -57.22
C GLY A 44 -24.14 -20.20 -58.10
N HIS A 45 -24.08 -21.54 -58.06
CA HIS A 45 -23.63 -22.40 -59.21
C HIS A 45 -22.17 -22.34 -59.78
N ARG A 46 -21.82 -23.39 -60.57
CA ARG A 46 -20.60 -23.65 -61.40
C ARG A 46 -19.32 -24.01 -60.62
N SER A 47 -18.51 -25.06 -60.92
CA SER A 47 -18.14 -25.80 -62.15
C SER A 47 -17.13 -25.04 -63.06
N SER A 48 -16.09 -25.64 -63.67
CA SER A 48 -15.71 -27.05 -63.87
C SER A 48 -14.28 -27.19 -64.44
N ILE A 49 -13.59 -28.32 -64.15
CA ILE A 49 -12.68 -29.10 -65.04
C ILE A 49 -11.45 -28.39 -65.68
N ILE A 50 -10.26 -28.99 -65.53
CA ILE A 50 -9.41 -29.59 -66.61
C ILE A 50 -8.33 -30.49 -65.96
N SER A 51 -7.84 -31.48 -66.70
CA SER A 51 -7.06 -32.65 -66.22
C SER A 51 -5.68 -32.82 -66.87
N GLY A 52 -4.76 -33.53 -66.18
CA GLY A 52 -3.55 -34.15 -66.76
C GLY A 52 -2.24 -33.37 -66.51
N VAL A 53 -1.05 -33.97 -66.44
CA VAL A 53 -0.61 -35.35 -66.79
C VAL A 53 0.46 -35.84 -65.78
N GLN A 54 0.68 -37.17 -65.66
CA GLN A 54 1.71 -37.79 -64.79
C GLN A 54 3.02 -38.10 -65.52
N SER A 55 4.15 -38.14 -64.79
CA SER A 55 5.21 -39.15 -65.00
C SER A 55 6.02 -39.38 -63.71
N GLN A 56 6.57 -40.59 -63.56
CA GLN A 56 7.57 -41.00 -62.54
C GLN A 56 8.99 -40.94 -63.20
N ALA A 57 10.17 -41.16 -62.58
CA ALA A 57 10.63 -41.63 -61.24
C ALA A 57 12.03 -40.98 -60.93
N GLN A 58 13.01 -41.42 -60.10
CA GLN A 58 13.23 -42.61 -59.23
C GLN A 58 14.37 -42.38 -58.17
N ILE A 59 14.73 -43.46 -57.44
CA ILE A 59 15.88 -43.78 -56.55
C ILE A 59 17.28 -43.40 -57.11
N GLN A 60 18.36 -43.06 -56.36
CA GLN A 60 18.64 -42.63 -54.96
C GLN A 60 20.17 -42.23 -54.81
N PRO A 61 20.84 -42.09 -53.62
CA PRO A 61 22.15 -41.38 -53.45
C PRO A 61 23.32 -42.35 -53.09
N PRO A 62 24.38 -42.02 -52.30
CA PRO A 62 25.15 -40.77 -52.08
C PRO A 62 26.66 -40.95 -52.40
N GLN A 63 27.52 -39.92 -52.25
CA GLN A 63 28.97 -40.12 -51.98
C GLN A 63 29.60 -39.05 -51.06
N LEU A 64 30.78 -39.38 -50.53
CA LEU A 64 31.55 -38.71 -49.47
C LEU A 64 33.03 -38.68 -49.88
N SER A 65 33.76 -37.58 -49.64
CA SER A 65 35.22 -37.52 -49.88
C SER A 65 35.97 -36.69 -48.83
N THR A 66 36.71 -37.37 -47.96
CA THR A 66 37.72 -36.81 -47.03
C THR A 66 39.04 -36.60 -47.79
N ILE A 67 39.84 -35.57 -47.51
CA ILE A 67 41.14 -35.55 -46.81
C ILE A 67 41.69 -34.13 -47.11
N ALA A 68 41.78 -33.19 -46.16
CA ALA A 68 42.78 -33.03 -45.08
C ALA A 68 44.18 -32.63 -45.58
N ASP A 69 44.69 -31.49 -45.08
CA ASP A 69 46.07 -31.01 -45.29
C ASP A 69 46.57 -30.19 -44.07
N VAL A 70 47.86 -29.88 -44.00
CA VAL A 70 48.60 -29.78 -42.72
C VAL A 70 49.09 -28.36 -42.31
N ALA A 71 48.62 -27.93 -41.13
CA ALA A 71 49.27 -27.11 -40.06
C ALA A 71 49.93 -25.72 -40.30
N ALA A 72 49.98 -25.00 -39.17
CA ALA A 72 50.99 -24.04 -38.70
C ALA A 72 50.69 -22.52 -38.71
N ASP A 73 51.06 -21.95 -37.56
CA ASP A 73 51.35 -20.57 -37.15
C ASP A 73 50.33 -19.42 -37.20
N GLU A 74 50.37 -18.66 -36.11
CA GLU A 74 49.61 -17.45 -35.78
C GLU A 74 50.34 -16.19 -36.30
N PRO A 75 49.66 -15.04 -36.41
CA PRO A 75 49.79 -14.11 -35.28
C PRO A 75 48.47 -13.43 -34.87
N THR A 76 48.34 -13.20 -33.57
CA THR A 76 47.22 -12.49 -32.94
C THR A 76 47.13 -11.03 -33.38
N ASN A 77 45.91 -10.56 -33.66
CA ASN A 77 45.61 -9.13 -33.85
C ASN A 77 44.96 -8.58 -32.57
N ASP A 78 45.73 -7.87 -31.74
CA ASP A 78 45.24 -7.24 -30.51
C ASP A 78 44.47 -5.95 -30.82
N GLN A 79 43.16 -5.97 -30.57
CA GLN A 79 42.32 -4.76 -30.56
C GLN A 79 41.46 -4.64 -29.29
N THR A 80 42.12 -4.23 -28.21
CA THR A 80 41.56 -3.29 -27.21
C THR A 80 40.26 -3.73 -26.52
N LYS A 81 40.39 -4.56 -25.47
CA LYS A 81 39.34 -4.67 -24.45
C LYS A 81 39.10 -3.29 -23.82
N ARG A 82 37.90 -2.72 -23.96
CA ARG A 82 37.50 -1.52 -23.20
C ARG A 82 37.58 -1.82 -21.69
N PRO A 83 38.13 -0.93 -20.85
CA PRO A 83 38.10 -1.12 -19.40
C PRO A 83 36.64 -1.10 -18.92
N THR A 84 36.16 -2.22 -18.40
CA THR A 84 34.87 -2.29 -17.71
C THR A 84 34.95 -1.39 -16.48
N SER A 85 34.11 -0.35 -16.46
CA SER A 85 34.07 0.55 -15.30
C SER A 85 33.67 -0.24 -14.05
N PRO A 86 34.26 0.03 -12.88
CA PRO A 86 34.01 -0.76 -11.68
C PRO A 86 32.53 -0.62 -11.30
N GLN A 87 31.77 -1.70 -11.52
CA GLN A 87 30.37 -1.79 -11.09
C GLN A 87 30.34 -1.60 -9.58
N LYS A 88 29.92 -0.41 -9.12
CA LYS A 88 29.69 -0.14 -7.70
C LYS A 88 28.68 -1.16 -7.20
N LYS A 89 29.12 -2.14 -6.39
CA LYS A 89 28.26 -3.12 -5.70
C LYS A 89 27.23 -2.37 -4.87
N ARG A 90 26.06 -2.11 -5.46
CA ARG A 90 25.05 -1.20 -4.93
C ARG A 90 24.27 -1.92 -3.85
N HIS A 91 24.44 -1.47 -2.61
CA HIS A 91 23.92 -2.13 -1.41
C HIS A 91 22.44 -2.53 -1.55
N HIS A 92 22.17 -3.83 -1.42
CA HIS A 92 20.82 -4.38 -1.41
C HIS A 92 20.24 -4.24 0.00
N TRP A 93 19.21 -3.40 0.15
CA TRP A 93 18.49 -3.24 1.41
C TRP A 93 17.72 -4.53 1.77
N LYS A 94 18.38 -5.45 2.48
CA LYS A 94 17.72 -6.61 3.12
C LYS A 94 16.68 -6.09 4.12
N MET A 95 15.51 -6.74 4.18
CA MET A 95 14.43 -6.35 5.10
C MET A 95 14.85 -6.39 6.58
N THR A 96 15.90 -7.13 6.93
CA THR A 96 16.55 -7.10 8.25
C THR A 96 16.92 -5.68 8.70
N TYR A 97 17.36 -4.81 7.78
CA TYR A 97 17.71 -3.43 8.10
C TYR A 97 16.48 -2.53 8.32
N TYR A 98 15.31 -2.88 7.75
CA TYR A 98 14.09 -2.07 7.91
C TYR A 98 13.74 -1.87 9.39
N PHE A 99 13.87 -2.91 10.22
CA PHE A 99 13.63 -2.83 11.66
C PHE A 99 14.49 -1.75 12.32
N TYR A 100 15.81 -1.80 12.13
CA TYR A 100 16.75 -0.85 12.74
C TYR A 100 16.56 0.58 12.22
N ILE A 101 16.29 0.76 10.92
CA ILE A 101 16.00 2.06 10.31
C ILE A 101 14.70 2.64 10.90
N HIS A 102 13.68 1.81 11.08
CA HIS A 102 12.38 2.22 11.61
C HIS A 102 12.47 2.58 13.10
N MET A 103 13.11 1.75 13.93
CA MET A 103 13.37 2.07 15.33
C MET A 103 14.25 3.33 15.49
N GLY A 104 15.28 3.48 14.64
CA GLY A 104 16.12 4.68 14.59
C GLY A 104 15.33 5.93 14.20
N TRP A 105 14.40 5.84 13.23
CA TRP A 105 13.52 6.94 12.86
C TRP A 105 12.67 7.43 14.04
N PHE A 106 12.02 6.53 14.79
CA PHE A 106 11.22 6.90 15.96
C PHE A 106 12.08 7.55 17.05
N LEU A 107 13.24 6.97 17.38
CA LEU A 107 14.14 7.49 18.41
C LEU A 107 14.71 8.88 18.04
N ILE A 108 15.19 9.04 16.81
CA ILE A 108 15.76 10.31 16.33
C ILE A 108 14.67 11.39 16.21
N SER A 109 13.48 11.04 15.72
CA SER A 109 12.35 11.98 15.65
C SER A 109 11.89 12.44 17.03
N SER A 110 11.82 11.52 18.01
CA SER A 110 11.51 11.80 19.41
C SER A 110 12.51 12.80 20.02
N LEU A 111 13.81 12.52 19.92
CA LEU A 111 14.87 13.40 20.42
C LEU A 111 14.92 14.77 19.72
N LEU A 112 14.74 14.80 18.39
CA LEU A 112 14.78 16.01 17.58
C LEU A 112 13.55 16.90 17.84
N GLY A 113 12.35 16.33 17.92
CA GLY A 113 11.14 17.07 18.27
C GLY A 113 11.22 17.68 19.68
N GLY A 114 11.81 16.95 20.63
CA GLY A 114 12.05 17.46 21.98
C GLY A 114 13.05 18.61 22.00
N LEU A 115 14.12 18.51 21.19
CA LEU A 115 15.10 19.58 21.04
C LEU A 115 14.49 20.83 20.40
N ILE A 116 13.65 20.67 19.37
CA ILE A 116 12.98 21.78 18.69
C ILE A 116 12.00 22.48 19.65
N VAL A 117 11.13 21.73 20.36
CA VAL A 117 10.20 22.31 21.33
C VAL A 117 10.94 23.00 22.48
N TRP A 118 11.99 22.39 23.02
CA TRP A 118 12.83 23.00 24.06
C TRP A 118 13.50 24.29 23.58
N LEU A 119 14.04 24.31 22.36
CA LEU A 119 14.62 25.53 21.76
C LEU A 119 13.57 26.62 21.56
N ILE A 120 12.36 26.26 21.10
CA ILE A 120 11.27 27.22 20.90
C ILE A 120 10.87 27.85 22.25
N GLU A 121 10.50 27.06 23.27
CA GLU A 121 9.95 27.61 24.52
C GLU A 121 10.98 28.34 25.39
N ASN A 122 12.27 28.09 25.22
CA ASN A 122 13.31 28.80 25.97
C ASN A 122 13.90 30.01 25.22
N TYR A 123 14.01 29.96 23.89
CA TYR A 123 14.79 30.95 23.11
C TYR A 123 14.02 31.65 21.97
N SER A 124 12.83 31.20 21.57
CA SER A 124 12.06 31.87 20.50
C SER A 124 11.35 33.14 20.99
N SER A 125 11.26 34.16 20.14
CA SER A 125 10.40 35.33 20.37
C SER A 125 8.91 34.98 20.49
N SER A 126 8.50 33.79 20.04
CA SER A 126 7.10 33.30 20.11
C SER A 126 6.80 32.47 21.37
N ARG A 127 7.76 32.31 22.29
CA ARG A 127 7.63 31.45 23.48
C ARG A 127 6.61 31.96 24.50
N ASN A 128 6.02 31.06 25.28
CA ASN A 128 5.23 31.47 26.44
C ASN A 128 6.15 31.89 27.61
N LEU A 129 6.25 33.20 27.87
CA LEU A 129 7.10 33.75 28.93
C LEU A 129 6.76 33.24 30.35
N GLN A 130 5.57 32.69 30.57
CA GLN A 130 5.14 32.15 31.86
C GLN A 130 5.64 30.72 32.12
N ILE A 131 6.19 30.03 31.12
CA ILE A 131 6.60 28.63 31.20
C ILE A 131 8.09 28.50 30.85
N LYS A 132 8.87 27.95 31.78
CA LYS A 132 10.20 27.41 31.50
C LYS A 132 10.05 25.91 31.22
N VAL A 133 10.48 25.46 30.05
CA VAL A 133 10.42 24.05 29.66
C VAL A 133 11.78 23.39 29.82
N GLU A 134 11.85 22.27 30.53
CA GLU A 134 13.09 21.48 30.62
C GLU A 134 13.19 20.50 29.44
N TYR A 135 14.41 20.17 29.01
CA TYR A 135 14.61 19.30 27.85
C TYR A 135 14.01 17.90 28.05
N ILE A 136 14.04 17.39 29.28
CA ILE A 136 13.46 16.08 29.62
C ILE A 136 11.95 16.02 29.38
N ASP A 137 11.22 17.10 29.73
CA ASP A 137 9.78 17.21 29.49
C ASP A 137 9.47 17.41 28.00
N ALA A 138 10.21 18.30 27.32
CA ALA A 138 10.05 18.48 25.88
C ALA A 138 10.30 17.18 25.11
N TRP A 139 11.32 16.40 25.51
CA TRP A 139 11.59 15.07 24.96
C TRP A 139 10.50 14.07 25.32
N PHE A 140 10.00 14.02 26.56
CA PHE A 140 8.90 13.14 26.94
C PHE A 140 7.63 13.39 26.09
N VAL A 141 7.22 14.65 25.97
CA VAL A 141 6.03 15.05 25.19
C VAL A 141 6.24 14.79 23.69
N SER A 142 7.43 15.05 23.15
CA SER A 142 7.80 14.69 21.77
C SER A 142 7.78 13.17 21.55
N SER A 143 8.31 12.38 22.49
CA SER A 143 8.31 10.92 22.44
C SER A 143 6.90 10.36 22.47
N SER A 144 6.03 10.90 23.32
CA SER A 144 4.60 10.56 23.36
C SER A 144 3.85 10.97 22.09
N SER A 145 4.22 12.11 21.48
CA SER A 145 3.70 12.57 20.19
C SER A 145 4.06 11.61 19.05
N VAL A 146 5.33 11.23 18.97
CA VAL A 146 5.88 10.29 17.97
C VAL A 146 5.33 8.87 18.17
N CYS A 147 5.27 8.37 19.41
CA CYS A 147 4.79 7.02 19.71
C CYS A 147 3.25 6.90 19.78
N SER A 148 2.51 8.01 19.62
CA SER A 148 1.04 8.05 19.73
C SER A 148 0.50 7.57 21.09
N CYS A 149 1.09 8.07 22.17
CA CYS A 149 0.77 7.63 23.54
C CYS A 149 -0.13 8.59 24.34
N GLY A 150 -0.23 9.88 23.96
CA GLY A 150 -1.08 10.88 24.60
C GLY A 150 -0.68 11.37 25.99
N LEU A 151 0.25 10.69 26.67
CA LEU A 151 0.83 11.13 27.93
C LEU A 151 1.58 12.45 27.73
N THR A 152 1.40 13.42 28.63
CA THR A 152 2.11 14.69 28.56
C THR A 152 2.48 15.18 29.96
N THR A 153 3.70 15.69 30.13
CA THR A 153 4.13 16.41 31.35
C THR A 153 3.97 17.92 31.21
N LEU A 154 3.86 18.42 29.97
CA LEU A 154 3.59 19.82 29.65
C LEU A 154 2.14 20.00 29.22
N ASP A 155 1.55 21.14 29.59
CA ASP A 155 0.23 21.52 29.09
C ASP A 155 0.34 22.01 27.64
N PHE A 156 0.01 21.15 26.67
CA PHE A 156 0.09 21.43 25.24
C PHE A 156 -0.60 22.75 24.88
N ALA A 157 -1.77 23.03 25.48
CA ALA A 157 -2.57 24.21 25.20
C ALA A 157 -1.97 25.51 25.79
N LYS A 158 -0.86 25.43 26.55
CA LYS A 158 -0.08 26.58 27.03
C LYS A 158 1.30 26.71 26.39
N LEU A 159 1.75 25.72 25.61
CA LEU A 159 2.95 25.84 24.76
C LEU A 159 2.71 26.90 23.66
N SER A 160 3.78 27.42 23.07
CA SER A 160 3.63 28.30 21.89
C SER A 160 2.99 27.57 20.71
N GLN A 161 2.29 28.33 19.87
CA GLN A 161 1.66 27.80 18.65
C GLN A 161 2.67 27.11 17.72
N ALA A 162 3.94 27.55 17.73
CA ALA A 162 5.03 26.93 16.98
C ALA A 162 5.34 25.51 17.50
N SER A 163 5.49 25.34 18.82
CA SER A 163 5.69 24.01 19.44
C SER A 163 4.48 23.09 19.22
N GLN A 164 3.26 23.62 19.35
CA GLN A 164 2.03 22.88 19.07
C GLN A 164 2.02 22.32 17.63
N ILE A 165 2.33 23.16 16.64
CA ILE A 165 2.44 22.74 15.22
C ILE A 165 3.52 21.68 14.99
N ILE A 166 4.68 21.80 15.65
CA ILE A 166 5.76 20.80 15.56
C ILE A 166 5.33 19.45 16.15
N LEU A 167 4.70 19.43 17.32
CA LEU A 167 4.20 18.20 17.95
C LEU A 167 3.07 17.55 17.12
N MET A 168 2.18 18.35 16.51
CA MET A 168 1.18 17.87 15.55
C MET A 168 1.83 17.26 14.29
N PHE A 169 2.88 17.87 13.76
CA PHE A 169 3.62 17.36 12.59
C PHE A 169 4.29 16.00 12.89
N PHE A 170 4.94 15.86 14.04
CA PHE A 170 5.50 14.58 14.48
C PHE A 170 4.41 13.51 14.74
N THR A 171 3.27 13.90 15.31
CA THR A 171 2.10 13.04 15.47
C THR A 171 1.59 12.52 14.11
N PHE A 172 1.44 13.41 13.12
CA PHE A 172 0.95 13.07 11.79
C PHE A 172 1.86 12.10 11.02
N ILE A 173 3.18 12.29 11.07
CA ILE A 173 4.12 11.43 10.33
C ILE A 173 4.31 10.06 11.01
N SER A 174 4.27 10.03 12.34
CA SER A 174 4.59 8.81 13.10
C SER A 174 3.40 7.87 13.29
N GLY A 175 2.17 8.38 13.18
CA GLY A 175 0.93 7.60 13.25
C GLY A 175 0.95 6.36 12.33
N VAL A 176 0.44 5.24 12.84
CA VAL A 176 0.59 3.86 12.28
C VAL A 176 0.30 3.78 10.77
N THR A 177 -0.65 4.58 10.29
CA THR A 177 -1.05 4.60 8.88
C THR A 177 0.02 5.20 7.95
N ILE A 178 0.77 6.18 8.41
CA ILE A 178 1.85 6.83 7.64
C ILE A 178 3.18 6.09 7.85
N SER A 179 3.48 5.68 9.08
CA SER A 179 4.75 5.01 9.42
C SER A 179 4.91 3.62 8.79
N THR A 180 3.83 2.99 8.30
CA THR A 180 3.90 1.75 7.49
C THR A 180 4.27 1.98 6.01
N LEU A 181 4.13 3.20 5.46
CA LEU A 181 4.37 3.49 4.05
C LEU A 181 5.83 3.24 3.58
N PRO A 182 6.89 3.55 4.36
CA PRO A 182 8.26 3.24 3.99
C PRO A 182 8.50 1.76 3.67
N ALA A 183 7.82 0.82 4.35
CA ALA A 183 7.90 -0.60 4.03
C ALA A 183 7.35 -0.91 2.62
N LEU A 184 6.23 -0.29 2.23
CA LEU A 184 5.65 -0.45 0.89
C LEU A 184 6.55 0.21 -0.17
N VAL A 185 7.17 1.35 0.14
CA VAL A 185 8.14 2.02 -0.75
C VAL A 185 9.37 1.15 -0.98
N VAL A 186 9.95 0.54 0.07
CA VAL A 186 11.09 -0.40 -0.06
C VAL A 186 10.69 -1.62 -0.89
N LYS A 187 9.51 -2.24 -0.65
CA LYS A 187 9.00 -3.34 -1.51
C LYS A 187 8.90 -2.92 -2.97
N ALA A 188 8.32 -1.75 -3.27
CA ALA A 188 8.15 -1.25 -4.63
C ALA A 188 9.51 -0.96 -5.31
N GLN A 189 10.45 -0.32 -4.61
CA GLN A 189 11.78 -0.01 -5.14
C GLN A 189 12.61 -1.27 -5.41
N THR A 190 12.61 -2.24 -4.50
CA THR A 190 13.34 -3.51 -4.67
C THR A 190 12.81 -4.29 -5.88
N HIS A 191 11.48 -4.38 -6.06
CA HIS A 191 10.93 -5.02 -7.25
C HIS A 191 11.25 -4.28 -8.56
N ARG A 192 11.20 -2.93 -8.57
CA ARG A 192 11.55 -2.13 -9.76
C ARG A 192 13.02 -2.32 -10.20
N ARG A 193 13.96 -2.54 -9.27
CA ARG A 193 15.38 -2.73 -9.60
C ARG A 193 15.69 -4.08 -10.27
N VAL A 194 14.79 -5.06 -10.19
CA VAL A 194 14.92 -6.34 -10.91
C VAL A 194 14.55 -6.19 -12.39
N GLU A 195 13.83 -5.13 -12.78
CA GLU A 195 13.47 -4.82 -14.18
C GLU A 195 14.58 -4.03 -14.91
N GLY A 196 15.85 -4.20 -14.50
CA GLY A 196 17.00 -3.44 -14.98
C GLY A 196 18.22 -4.27 -15.40
N VAL A 197 18.11 -5.59 -15.44
CA VAL A 197 19.12 -6.52 -15.99
C VAL A 197 18.52 -7.16 -17.23
N THR A 198 19.22 -7.09 -18.35
CA THR A 198 18.94 -7.87 -19.57
C THR A 198 19.18 -9.34 -19.27
N VAL A 199 18.15 -10.18 -19.40
CA VAL A 199 18.23 -11.63 -19.12
C VAL A 199 18.71 -12.34 -20.39
N ASP A 200 19.94 -12.04 -20.78
CA ASP A 200 20.64 -12.62 -21.93
C ASP A 200 22.06 -13.14 -21.57
N ASP A 201 22.47 -13.05 -20.30
CA ASP A 201 23.70 -13.63 -19.72
C ASP A 201 23.35 -14.77 -18.73
N ASP A 202 22.79 -15.88 -19.23
CA ASP A 202 22.44 -17.07 -18.42
C ASP A 202 23.62 -18.04 -18.24
N HIS A 203 24.76 -17.54 -17.74
CA HIS A 203 26.00 -18.30 -17.55
C HIS A 203 26.62 -18.06 -16.16
N GLY A 204 26.19 -18.86 -15.18
CA GLY A 204 26.80 -18.96 -13.85
C GLY A 204 26.12 -18.10 -12.77
N GLU A 205 25.94 -18.56 -11.53
CA GLU A 205 26.21 -19.88 -10.95
C GLU A 205 25.06 -20.28 -10.00
N LEU A 206 24.94 -21.58 -9.73
CA LEU A 206 23.93 -22.14 -8.81
C LEU A 206 24.46 -22.06 -7.36
N GLU A 207 23.85 -21.22 -6.52
CA GLU A 207 23.90 -21.40 -5.07
C GLU A 207 22.55 -22.01 -4.60
N ASP A 208 22.63 -23.21 -4.01
CA ASP A 208 21.45 -23.98 -3.57
C ASP A 208 20.71 -23.32 -2.40
N GLU A 209 19.41 -23.05 -2.58
CA GLU A 209 18.45 -22.96 -1.47
C GLU A 209 17.21 -23.83 -1.79
N ASN A 210 17.44 -25.15 -1.75
CA ASN A 210 16.43 -26.17 -2.01
C ASN A 210 15.33 -26.22 -0.93
N ASP A 211 14.21 -25.52 -1.13
CA ASP A 211 12.87 -26.00 -0.66
C ASP A 211 11.62 -25.23 -1.20
N ASP A 212 11.70 -24.37 -2.22
CA ASP A 212 10.51 -23.75 -2.86
C ASP A 212 10.31 -24.27 -4.29
N GLU A 213 9.88 -25.54 -4.40
CA GLU A 213 9.53 -26.24 -5.66
C GLU A 213 8.29 -25.59 -6.33
N LEU A 214 8.48 -24.41 -6.92
CA LEU A 214 7.44 -23.65 -7.59
C LEU A 214 7.07 -24.34 -8.92
N PRO A 215 5.82 -24.82 -9.09
CA PRO A 215 5.65 -26.12 -9.72
C PRO A 215 5.54 -26.11 -11.24
N THR A 216 6.18 -27.11 -11.85
CA THR A 216 6.04 -27.58 -13.24
C THR A 216 4.58 -27.86 -13.66
N ILE A 217 3.67 -27.99 -12.69
CA ILE A 217 2.21 -28.10 -12.85
C ILE A 217 1.63 -26.94 -13.69
N ASN A 218 2.16 -25.71 -13.57
CA ASN A 218 1.64 -24.55 -14.31
C ASN A 218 1.83 -24.70 -15.83
N ILE A 219 3.04 -25.06 -16.27
CA ILE A 219 3.38 -25.22 -17.69
C ILE A 219 2.50 -26.30 -18.35
N ARG A 220 2.22 -27.40 -17.62
CA ARG A 220 1.35 -28.47 -18.12
C ARG A 220 -0.13 -28.09 -18.20
N ARG A 221 -0.57 -27.04 -17.48
CA ARG A 221 -1.94 -26.52 -17.53
C ARG A 221 -2.13 -25.47 -18.63
N GLU A 222 -1.16 -24.57 -18.85
CA GLU A 222 -1.23 -23.56 -19.92
C GLU A 222 -1.32 -24.18 -21.32
N ARG A 223 -0.63 -25.31 -21.55
CA ARG A 223 -0.65 -26.04 -22.82
C ARG A 223 -2.02 -26.58 -23.23
N ASN A 224 -2.95 -26.77 -22.28
CA ASN A 224 -4.29 -27.29 -22.53
C ASN A 224 -5.37 -26.18 -22.56
N LEU A 225 -4.98 -24.92 -22.54
CA LEU A 225 -5.90 -23.79 -22.46
C LEU A 225 -6.40 -23.37 -23.86
N PRO A 226 -7.72 -23.22 -24.10
CA PRO A 226 -8.26 -22.77 -25.39
C PRO A 226 -7.62 -21.48 -25.87
N GLU A 227 -7.34 -21.41 -27.18
CA GLU A 227 -6.50 -20.37 -27.78
C GLU A 227 -7.04 -18.94 -27.57
N HIS A 228 -8.36 -18.76 -27.56
CA HIS A 228 -8.98 -17.48 -27.23
C HIS A 228 -8.68 -17.02 -25.79
N ILE A 229 -8.57 -17.94 -24.83
CA ILE A 229 -8.20 -17.63 -23.44
C ILE A 229 -6.69 -17.39 -23.34
N ARG A 230 -5.86 -18.19 -24.05
CA ARG A 230 -4.40 -17.97 -24.13
C ARG A 230 -4.07 -16.57 -24.66
N ASN A 231 -4.73 -16.16 -25.74
CA ASN A 231 -4.56 -14.83 -26.33
C ASN A 231 -5.09 -13.71 -25.41
N ARG A 232 -6.17 -13.96 -24.64
CA ARG A 232 -6.64 -13.02 -23.61
C ARG A 232 -5.66 -12.90 -22.44
N LEU A 233 -5.06 -14.00 -21.96
CA LEU A 233 -4.00 -13.97 -20.94
C LEU A 233 -2.79 -13.16 -21.40
N ALA A 234 -2.38 -13.30 -22.66
CA ALA A 234 -1.26 -12.53 -23.24
C ALA A 234 -1.50 -11.00 -23.24
N THR A 235 -2.75 -10.54 -23.15
CA THR A 235 -3.08 -9.11 -23.00
C THR A 235 -3.08 -8.60 -21.55
N LEU A 236 -2.90 -9.48 -20.56
CA LEU A 236 -2.86 -9.08 -19.15
C LEU A 236 -1.45 -8.66 -18.71
N PRO A 237 -1.31 -7.72 -17.75
CA PRO A 237 0.01 -7.34 -17.23
C PRO A 237 0.73 -8.52 -16.57
N ASN A 238 2.02 -8.69 -16.86
CA ASN A 238 2.85 -9.74 -16.29
C ASN A 238 2.82 -9.67 -14.73
N ALA A 239 2.76 -10.82 -14.06
CA ALA A 239 2.59 -10.92 -12.60
C ALA A 239 3.65 -10.14 -11.78
N ARG A 240 4.84 -9.87 -12.34
CA ARG A 240 5.85 -8.98 -11.72
C ARG A 240 5.42 -7.51 -11.79
N GLN A 241 4.99 -7.03 -12.94
CA GLN A 241 4.47 -5.66 -13.15
C GLN A 241 3.18 -5.42 -12.35
N LEU A 242 2.29 -6.42 -12.28
CA LEU A 242 1.05 -6.34 -11.51
C LEU A 242 1.34 -6.12 -10.01
N ARG A 243 2.35 -6.79 -9.45
CA ARG A 243 2.84 -6.54 -8.08
C ARG A 243 3.34 -5.10 -7.90
N TYR A 244 4.23 -4.63 -8.78
CA TYR A 244 4.76 -3.26 -8.69
C TYR A 244 3.65 -2.21 -8.72
N ARG A 245 2.73 -2.29 -9.69
CA ARG A 245 1.58 -1.39 -9.80
C ARG A 245 0.69 -1.45 -8.56
N ALA A 246 0.45 -2.65 -8.02
CA ALA A 246 -0.37 -2.83 -6.83
C ALA A 246 0.25 -2.22 -5.55
N TYR A 247 1.57 -2.25 -5.37
CA TYR A 247 2.22 -1.53 -4.26
C TYR A 247 2.02 -0.01 -4.37
N ILE A 248 2.25 0.56 -5.57
CA ILE A 248 2.06 2.00 -5.81
C ILE A 248 0.60 2.41 -5.62
N THR A 249 -0.35 1.64 -6.16
CA THR A 249 -1.79 1.86 -5.94
C THR A 249 -2.15 1.76 -4.46
N CYS A 250 -1.56 0.84 -3.70
CA CYS A 250 -1.81 0.73 -2.26
C CYS A 250 -1.29 1.95 -1.46
N ILE A 251 -0.08 2.44 -1.77
CA ILE A 251 0.47 3.68 -1.18
C ILE A 251 -0.45 4.88 -1.48
N VAL A 252 -0.86 5.04 -2.74
CA VAL A 252 -1.74 6.13 -3.17
C VAL A 252 -3.12 6.04 -2.50
N LEU A 253 -3.70 4.84 -2.38
CA LEU A 253 -4.98 4.66 -1.70
C LEU A 253 -4.90 4.95 -0.19
N ILE A 254 -3.81 4.57 0.49
CA ILE A 254 -3.62 4.88 1.91
C ILE A 254 -3.53 6.40 2.11
N LEU A 255 -2.67 7.07 1.34
CA LEU A 255 -2.49 8.53 1.41
C LEU A 255 -3.78 9.28 1.05
N ALA A 256 -4.48 8.88 -0.01
CA ALA A 256 -5.75 9.47 -0.41
C ALA A 256 -6.85 9.26 0.65
N THR A 257 -6.94 8.06 1.24
CA THR A 257 -7.93 7.78 2.30
C THR A 257 -7.68 8.66 3.52
N CYS A 258 -6.43 8.76 3.97
CA CYS A 258 -6.05 9.69 5.05
C CYS A 258 -6.41 11.13 4.71
N PHE A 259 -5.96 11.63 3.55
CA PHE A 259 -6.21 13.01 3.13
C PHE A 259 -7.70 13.32 3.08
N THR A 260 -8.52 12.46 2.49
CA THR A 260 -9.98 12.61 2.45
C THR A 260 -10.60 12.66 3.84
N ILE A 261 -10.19 11.80 4.78
CA ILE A 261 -10.70 11.83 6.16
C ILE A 261 -10.29 13.11 6.88
N TYR A 262 -9.00 13.49 6.81
CA TYR A 262 -8.49 14.72 7.40
C TYR A 262 -9.22 15.95 6.85
N THR A 263 -9.39 16.07 5.53
CA THR A 263 -10.09 17.21 4.91
C THR A 263 -11.57 17.27 5.31
N ILE A 264 -12.30 16.14 5.26
CA ILE A 264 -13.72 16.11 5.63
C ILE A 264 -13.92 16.50 7.10
N MET A 265 -13.14 15.91 8.01
CA MET A 265 -13.30 16.15 9.45
C MET A 265 -12.82 17.54 9.86
N PHE A 266 -11.76 18.07 9.23
CA PHE A 266 -11.32 19.45 9.44
C PHE A 266 -12.41 20.46 9.08
N PHE A 267 -13.11 20.25 7.95
CA PHE A 267 -14.21 21.13 7.55
C PHE A 267 -15.48 20.92 8.37
N ALA A 268 -15.82 19.70 8.76
CA ALA A 268 -16.97 19.41 9.63
C ALA A 268 -16.80 20.03 11.03
N ILE A 269 -15.69 19.73 11.71
CA ILE A 269 -15.41 20.22 13.07
C ILE A 269 -15.16 21.74 13.05
N GLY A 270 -14.40 22.25 12.08
CA GLY A 270 -14.09 23.68 11.97
C GLY A 270 -15.33 24.52 11.65
N GLY A 271 -16.15 24.08 10.70
CA GLY A 271 -17.42 24.72 10.36
C GLY A 271 -18.43 24.69 11.51
N TRP A 272 -18.49 23.58 12.25
CA TRP A 272 -19.37 23.45 13.42
C TRP A 272 -18.95 24.42 14.54
N ILE A 273 -17.68 24.39 14.95
CA ILE A 273 -17.17 25.27 16.02
C ILE A 273 -17.31 26.75 15.62
N GLN A 274 -17.02 27.09 14.36
CA GLN A 274 -17.12 28.46 13.84
C GLN A 274 -18.56 29.02 13.81
N THR A 275 -19.59 28.16 13.82
CA THR A 275 -20.99 28.57 13.70
C THR A 275 -21.78 28.48 15.01
N HIS A 276 -21.40 27.59 15.93
CA HIS A 276 -22.18 27.32 17.15
C HIS A 276 -21.55 27.87 18.44
N TYR A 277 -20.26 28.22 18.45
CA TYR A 277 -19.55 28.63 19.66
C TYR A 277 -19.19 30.13 19.68
N ILE A 278 -19.34 30.73 20.85
CA ILE A 278 -18.97 32.13 21.12
C ILE A 278 -17.49 32.18 21.53
N SER A 279 -16.79 33.23 21.14
CA SER A 279 -15.35 33.42 21.41
C SER A 279 -14.93 33.19 22.87
N GLU A 280 -15.81 33.52 23.83
CA GLU A 280 -15.61 33.30 25.27
C GLU A 280 -15.45 31.81 25.62
N GLN A 281 -16.24 30.92 25.00
CA GLN A 281 -16.15 29.47 25.17
C GLN A 281 -14.86 28.89 24.55
N LEU A 282 -14.20 29.66 23.69
CA LEU A 282 -12.95 29.30 23.00
C LEU A 282 -11.72 29.99 23.63
N LEU A 283 -11.87 30.60 24.82
CA LEU A 283 -10.75 31.17 25.56
C LEU A 283 -9.78 30.08 26.07
N GLN A 284 -8.49 30.38 25.98
CA GLN A 284 -7.39 29.59 26.52
C GLN A 284 -6.37 30.55 27.14
N GLY A 285 -6.43 30.73 28.46
CA GLY A 285 -5.73 31.82 29.12
C GLY A 285 -6.27 33.18 28.66
N ASN A 286 -5.39 34.05 28.15
CA ASN A 286 -5.72 35.44 27.81
C ASN A 286 -6.13 35.64 26.33
N SER A 287 -6.26 34.57 25.53
CA SER A 287 -6.59 34.67 24.10
C SER A 287 -7.66 33.68 23.67
N THR A 288 -8.39 34.03 22.61
CA THR A 288 -9.42 33.19 21.98
C THR A 288 -8.77 32.33 20.89
N VAL A 289 -8.90 31.00 20.99
CA VAL A 289 -8.30 30.08 20.02
C VAL A 289 -9.18 30.02 18.77
N ASN A 290 -8.57 30.10 17.59
CA ASN A 290 -9.29 30.11 16.32
C ASN A 290 -10.02 28.76 16.06
N PRO A 291 -11.32 28.74 15.70
CA PRO A 291 -12.09 27.53 15.39
C PRO A 291 -11.41 26.54 14.42
N TRP A 292 -10.74 27.05 13.39
CA TRP A 292 -10.05 26.24 12.39
C TRP A 292 -8.74 25.66 12.94
N TYR A 293 -8.07 26.36 13.86
CA TYR A 293 -6.89 25.84 14.53
C TYR A 293 -7.24 24.75 15.56
N ILE A 294 -8.32 24.95 16.33
CA ILE A 294 -8.93 23.93 17.20
C ILE A 294 -9.26 22.69 16.37
N SER A 295 -9.96 22.86 15.24
CA SER A 295 -10.29 21.78 14.31
C SER A 295 -9.05 21.05 13.79
N LEU A 296 -7.99 21.78 13.42
CA LEU A 296 -6.74 21.18 12.93
C LEU A 296 -6.06 20.32 14.00
N ILE A 297 -5.99 20.81 15.25
CA ILE A 297 -5.46 20.04 16.39
C ILE A 297 -6.29 18.77 16.56
N VAL A 298 -7.60 18.90 16.80
CA VAL A 298 -8.51 17.76 17.07
C VAL A 298 -8.48 16.75 15.93
N THR A 299 -8.47 17.20 14.67
CA THR A 299 -8.44 16.32 13.48
C THR A 299 -7.13 15.54 13.38
N VAL A 300 -5.98 16.17 13.63
CA VAL A 300 -4.67 15.49 13.60
C VAL A 300 -4.49 14.56 14.81
N THR A 301 -4.84 15.00 16.02
CA THR A 301 -4.58 14.25 17.25
C THR A 301 -5.61 13.15 17.46
N GLY A 302 -6.86 13.34 17.01
CA GLY A 302 -7.93 12.34 17.05
C GLY A 302 -7.73 11.18 16.07
N PHE A 303 -7.40 11.45 14.80
CA PHE A 303 -7.20 10.39 13.80
C PHE A 303 -5.98 9.50 14.13
N ASN A 304 -4.90 10.09 14.63
CA ASN A 304 -3.73 9.32 15.06
C ASN A 304 -3.89 8.72 16.47
N GLN A 305 -5.07 8.89 17.10
CA GLN A 305 -5.40 8.45 18.47
C GLN A 305 -4.37 8.89 19.51
N ASN A 306 -3.80 10.08 19.31
CA ASN A 306 -2.77 10.65 20.15
C ASN A 306 -3.37 11.34 21.38
N GLY A 307 -4.41 12.17 21.22
CA GLY A 307 -5.11 12.78 22.37
C GLY A 307 -4.54 14.10 22.91
N LEU A 308 -3.49 14.68 22.31
CA LEU A 308 -3.13 16.09 22.54
C LEU A 308 -4.35 17.00 22.27
N SER A 309 -4.62 17.92 23.20
CA SER A 309 -5.84 18.74 23.25
C SER A 309 -5.57 20.21 22.95
N PRO A 310 -6.46 20.92 22.22
CA PRO A 310 -6.37 22.37 22.02
C PRO A 310 -6.57 23.20 23.31
N PHE A 311 -7.13 22.61 24.38
CA PHE A 311 -7.37 23.28 25.66
C PHE A 311 -6.86 22.47 26.86
N SER A 312 -6.52 23.17 27.95
CA SER A 312 -6.00 22.57 29.19
C SER A 312 -6.99 21.63 29.88
N ASP A 313 -8.30 21.89 29.72
CA ASP A 313 -9.43 21.10 30.22
C ASP A 313 -9.82 19.94 29.26
N GLY A 314 -8.95 19.59 28.31
CA GLY A 314 -9.25 18.60 27.29
C GLY A 314 -10.31 19.11 26.31
N LEU A 315 -11.29 18.25 26.00
CA LEU A 315 -12.51 18.63 25.29
C LEU A 315 -13.72 18.71 26.25
N SER A 316 -13.50 18.82 27.57
CA SER A 316 -14.58 18.72 28.57
C SER A 316 -15.61 19.85 28.44
N ARG A 317 -15.18 21.07 28.05
CA ARG A 317 -16.05 22.19 27.66
C ARG A 317 -17.05 21.89 26.52
N PHE A 318 -16.90 20.77 25.81
CA PHE A 318 -17.77 20.34 24.71
C PHE A 318 -18.67 19.14 25.05
N VAL A 319 -18.66 18.63 26.29
CA VAL A 319 -19.40 17.40 26.68
C VAL A 319 -20.90 17.43 26.36
N PHE A 320 -21.54 18.61 26.38
CA PHE A 320 -22.97 18.74 26.07
C PHE A 320 -23.31 18.86 24.58
N ASP A 321 -22.33 19.03 23.68
CA ASP A 321 -22.58 19.10 22.23
C ASP A 321 -22.56 17.71 21.60
N VAL A 322 -23.75 17.17 21.36
CA VAL A 322 -23.94 15.84 20.77
C VAL A 322 -23.31 15.73 19.37
N TYR A 323 -23.37 16.79 18.56
CA TYR A 323 -22.90 16.75 17.17
C TYR A 323 -21.38 16.81 17.08
N LEU A 324 -20.74 17.71 17.86
CA LEU A 324 -19.29 17.80 17.95
C LEU A 324 -18.68 16.49 18.49
N ASN A 325 -19.28 15.90 19.53
CA ASN A 325 -18.85 14.61 20.05
C ASN A 325 -19.04 13.46 19.04
N ILE A 326 -20.11 13.48 18.22
CA ILE A 326 -20.29 12.51 17.12
C ILE A 326 -19.18 12.66 16.07
N PHE A 327 -18.81 13.89 15.67
CA PHE A 327 -17.70 14.09 14.73
C PHE A 327 -16.36 13.59 15.30
N VAL A 328 -16.05 13.91 16.56
CA VAL A 328 -14.83 13.46 17.23
C VAL A 328 -14.81 11.93 17.41
N MET A 329 -15.95 11.31 17.75
CA MET A 329 -16.07 9.85 17.85
C MET A 329 -15.80 9.19 16.49
N ILE A 330 -16.46 9.64 15.42
CA ILE A 330 -16.27 9.09 14.06
C ILE A 330 -14.80 9.25 13.63
N LEU A 331 -14.21 10.43 13.87
CA LEU A 331 -12.79 10.70 13.59
C LEU A 331 -11.87 9.71 14.32
N VAL A 332 -11.99 9.60 15.65
CA VAL A 332 -11.13 8.73 16.48
C VAL A 332 -11.29 7.26 16.08
N MET A 333 -12.52 6.80 15.86
CA MET A 333 -12.77 5.43 15.37
C MET A 333 -12.19 5.21 13.95
N SER A 334 -12.30 6.20 13.06
CA SER A 334 -11.78 6.14 11.68
C SER A 334 -10.25 6.11 11.58
N GLY A 335 -9.58 6.48 12.67
CA GLY A 335 -8.14 6.34 12.89
C GLY A 335 -7.68 4.89 12.92
N THR A 336 -6.57 4.66 13.63
CA THR A 336 -5.85 3.37 13.65
C THR A 336 -6.74 2.15 13.94
N SER A 337 -7.82 2.29 14.73
CA SER A 337 -8.77 1.22 15.03
C SER A 337 -9.62 0.72 13.85
N LEU A 338 -10.24 1.58 13.03
CA LEU A 338 -11.05 1.14 11.89
C LEU A 338 -10.43 1.40 10.52
N PHE A 339 -9.25 2.02 10.44
CA PHE A 339 -8.56 2.25 9.17
C PHE A 339 -8.44 0.98 8.28
N PRO A 340 -8.14 -0.24 8.79
CA PRO A 340 -8.10 -1.44 7.96
C PRO A 340 -9.44 -1.84 7.35
N PHE A 341 -10.56 -1.49 8.00
CA PHE A 341 -11.91 -1.65 7.45
C PHE A 341 -12.22 -0.55 6.43
N ILE A 342 -11.93 0.70 6.74
CA ILE A 342 -12.19 1.85 5.85
C ILE A 342 -11.38 1.72 4.55
N LEU A 343 -10.06 1.54 4.64
CA LEU A 343 -9.17 1.33 3.49
C LEU A 343 -9.70 0.22 2.58
N ARG A 344 -10.18 -0.89 3.15
CA ARG A 344 -10.72 -2.00 2.36
C ARG A 344 -12.04 -1.68 1.67
N ASN A 345 -12.93 -0.91 2.30
CA ASN A 345 -14.15 -0.42 1.63
C ASN A 345 -13.82 0.60 0.54
N VAL A 346 -12.84 1.47 0.75
CA VAL A 346 -12.32 2.37 -0.30
C VAL A 346 -11.74 1.59 -1.48
N VAL A 347 -10.95 0.53 -1.24
CA VAL A 347 -10.47 -0.38 -2.31
C VAL A 347 -11.65 -0.97 -3.10
N MET A 348 -12.72 -1.40 -2.42
CA MET A 348 -13.91 -1.98 -3.09
C MET A 348 -14.73 -0.92 -3.85
N LEU A 349 -14.87 0.30 -3.31
CA LEU A 349 -15.55 1.42 -3.95
C LEU A 349 -14.79 1.87 -5.21
N VAL A 350 -13.48 2.09 -5.11
CA VAL A 350 -12.64 2.44 -6.25
C VAL A 350 -12.66 1.32 -7.29
N ARG A 351 -12.60 0.04 -6.89
CA ARG A 351 -12.77 -1.11 -7.80
C ARG A 351 -14.11 -1.12 -8.54
N TYR A 352 -15.19 -0.72 -7.88
CA TYR A 352 -16.53 -0.63 -8.48
C TYR A 352 -16.57 0.48 -9.55
N LEU A 353 -16.06 1.67 -9.22
CA LEU A 353 -16.00 2.84 -10.10
C LEU A 353 -14.96 2.71 -11.24
N SER A 354 -13.93 1.89 -11.07
CA SER A 354 -12.79 1.85 -12.01
C SER A 354 -13.08 1.07 -13.30
N PRO A 355 -12.58 1.52 -14.48
CA PRO A 355 -12.69 0.77 -15.72
C PRO A 355 -12.09 -0.64 -15.65
N TRP A 356 -12.64 -1.57 -16.43
CA TRP A 356 -12.25 -2.99 -16.47
C TRP A 356 -10.73 -3.25 -16.52
N ARG A 357 -9.97 -2.45 -17.27
CA ARG A 357 -8.49 -2.55 -17.37
C ARG A 357 -7.76 -2.41 -16.03
N HIS A 358 -8.34 -1.72 -15.07
CA HIS A 358 -7.75 -1.48 -13.74
C HIS A 358 -8.35 -2.37 -12.65
N LYS A 359 -9.54 -2.96 -12.85
CA LYS A 359 -10.17 -3.89 -11.90
C LYS A 359 -9.22 -5.02 -11.49
N VAL A 360 -8.48 -5.57 -12.46
CA VAL A 360 -7.41 -6.59 -12.26
C VAL A 360 -6.38 -6.19 -11.18
N ILE A 361 -6.04 -4.90 -11.05
CA ILE A 361 -5.09 -4.41 -10.02
C ILE A 361 -5.75 -4.44 -8.63
N PHE A 362 -6.99 -4.01 -8.52
CA PHE A 362 -7.74 -4.03 -7.25
C PHE A 362 -8.13 -5.46 -6.82
N ASP A 363 -8.45 -6.34 -7.78
CA ASP A 363 -8.63 -7.77 -7.55
C ASP A 363 -7.33 -8.40 -7.02
N TYR A 364 -6.18 -8.08 -7.64
CA TYR A 364 -4.87 -8.53 -7.16
C TYR A 364 -4.57 -8.05 -5.73
N ILE A 365 -4.88 -6.78 -5.42
CA ILE A 365 -4.75 -6.19 -4.07
C ILE A 365 -5.62 -6.92 -3.05
N LEU A 366 -6.90 -7.15 -3.36
CA LEU A 366 -7.84 -7.82 -2.46
C LEU A 366 -7.48 -9.30 -2.22
N LEU A 367 -6.95 -9.99 -3.23
CA LEU A 367 -6.51 -11.39 -3.15
C LEU A 367 -5.18 -11.55 -2.40
N ASN A 368 -4.23 -10.63 -2.55
CA ASN A 368 -2.87 -10.75 -1.99
C ASN A 368 -2.66 -9.91 -0.71
N ASN A 369 -3.70 -9.18 -0.26
CA ASN A 369 -3.84 -8.43 0.99
C ASN A 369 -2.59 -8.36 1.92
N HIS A 370 -2.38 -9.36 2.78
CA HIS A 370 -1.28 -9.41 3.77
C HIS A 370 0.13 -9.25 3.18
N ARG A 371 0.37 -9.68 1.93
CA ARG A 371 1.69 -9.57 1.29
C ARG A 371 1.99 -8.14 0.88
N LEU A 372 0.96 -7.36 0.53
CA LEU A 372 1.11 -5.98 0.07
C LEU A 372 1.23 -5.03 1.28
N SER A 373 0.19 -4.97 2.11
CA SER A 373 0.10 -4.05 3.25
C SER A 373 -0.36 -4.75 4.52
N THR A 374 0.23 -4.38 5.66
CA THR A 374 -0.20 -4.79 6.99
C THR A 374 -1.58 -4.24 7.36
N LEU A 375 -2.01 -3.14 6.71
CA LEU A 375 -3.30 -2.48 6.94
C LEU A 375 -4.46 -3.07 6.11
N LEU A 376 -4.23 -4.14 5.33
CA LEU A 376 -5.26 -4.74 4.49
C LEU A 376 -5.51 -6.21 4.87
N PHE A 377 -6.68 -6.49 5.44
CA PHE A 377 -7.08 -7.84 5.86
C PHE A 377 -8.00 -8.54 4.83
N PRO A 378 -8.00 -9.88 4.77
CA PRO A 378 -8.91 -10.68 3.94
C PRO A 378 -10.40 -10.48 4.23
N ALA A 379 -11.22 -10.72 3.20
CA ALA A 379 -12.37 -11.64 3.32
C ALA A 379 -13.22 -11.47 4.60
N VAL A 380 -13.17 -12.53 5.41
CA VAL A 380 -13.89 -12.69 6.67
C VAL A 380 -13.17 -11.97 7.82
N GLN A 381 -11.83 -11.91 7.81
CA GLN A 381 -11.04 -11.33 8.91
C GLN A 381 -11.38 -9.86 9.16
N THR A 382 -11.57 -9.02 8.13
CA THR A 382 -11.98 -7.61 8.34
C THR A 382 -13.38 -7.49 8.97
N ARG A 383 -14.26 -8.47 8.74
CA ARG A 383 -15.63 -8.48 9.31
C ARG A 383 -15.61 -8.93 10.77
N ILE A 384 -14.84 -9.98 11.07
CA ILE A 384 -14.59 -10.42 12.46
C ILE A 384 -13.93 -9.30 13.25
N TYR A 385 -12.91 -8.65 12.68
CA TYR A 385 -12.20 -7.53 13.30
C TYR A 385 -13.16 -6.37 13.62
N LEU A 386 -13.95 -5.90 12.64
CA LEU A 386 -14.97 -4.87 12.88
C LEU A 386 -15.95 -5.28 13.99
N PHE A 387 -16.48 -6.50 13.94
CA PHE A 387 -17.44 -6.99 14.94
C PHE A 387 -16.85 -7.01 16.36
N VAL A 388 -15.64 -7.56 16.51
CA VAL A 388 -14.94 -7.62 17.81
C VAL A 388 -14.59 -6.22 18.31
N THR A 389 -14.08 -5.34 17.45
CA THR A 389 -13.75 -3.95 17.83
C THR A 389 -14.99 -3.17 18.26
N VAL A 390 -16.11 -3.26 17.52
CA VAL A 390 -17.37 -2.60 17.89
C VAL A 390 -17.96 -3.19 19.18
N LEU A 391 -17.92 -4.51 19.35
CA LEU A 391 -18.37 -5.18 20.58
C LEU A 391 -17.55 -4.73 21.80
N LEU A 392 -16.23 -4.63 21.69
CA LEU A 392 -15.35 -4.14 22.76
C LEU A 392 -15.63 -2.67 23.11
N TYR A 393 -15.89 -1.80 22.13
CA TYR A 393 -16.31 -0.42 22.40
C TYR A 393 -17.67 -0.34 23.11
N ILE A 394 -18.65 -1.13 22.68
CA ILE A 394 -19.97 -1.19 23.34
C ILE A 394 -19.84 -1.68 24.79
N ILE A 395 -19.03 -2.71 25.03
CA ILE A 395 -18.76 -3.23 26.38
C ILE A 395 -18.07 -2.15 27.24
N GLY A 396 -17.06 -1.45 26.70
CA GLY A 396 -16.37 -0.37 27.40
C GLY A 396 -17.31 0.76 27.82
N VAL A 397 -18.12 1.27 26.87
CA VAL A 397 -19.14 2.30 27.17
C VAL A 397 -20.17 1.79 28.18
N SER A 398 -20.60 0.54 28.07
CA SER A 398 -21.57 -0.06 29.01
C SER A 398 -21.01 -0.14 30.44
N ILE A 399 -19.75 -0.51 30.60
CA ILE A 399 -19.05 -0.54 31.91
C ILE A 399 -18.93 0.89 32.47
N SER A 400 -18.55 1.86 31.65
CA SER A 400 -18.45 3.29 32.03
C SER A 400 -19.80 4.00 32.21
N LEU A 401 -20.93 3.30 32.09
CA LEU A 401 -22.28 3.77 32.44
C LEU A 401 -22.84 3.07 33.69
N ILE A 402 -22.13 2.09 34.23
CA ILE A 402 -22.49 1.30 35.42
C ILE A 402 -21.60 1.67 36.63
N LEU A 403 -20.38 2.15 36.35
CA LEU A 403 -19.44 2.75 37.30
C LEU A 403 -19.69 4.26 37.48
#